data_AF-A0A431MPM5-F1
#
_entry.id   AF-A0A431MPM5-F1
#
_cell.length_a   1.000
_cell.length_b   1.000
_cell.length_c   1.000
_cell.angle_alpha   90.00
_cell.angle_beta   90.00
_cell.angle_gamma   90.00
#
_symmetry.space_group_name_H-M   'P 1'
#
loop_
_entity.id
_entity.type
_entity.pdbx_description
1 polymer ?
#
loop_
_entity_poly.entity_id
_entity_poly.type
_entity_poly.pdbx_seq_one_letter_code
_entity_poly.pdbx_strand_id
1 'polypeptide(L)' 'MHEAEIIEKDKSNRMLSKREMEILQSIKKGYLYKEVGTELHISSETVKKHLRNIYNKLSVRNKTEAINKLFG' A
#
# COMPACT_ATOMS: atom_id res chain seq x y z
N MET A 1 -18.19 -20.69 -0.12
CA MET A 1 -16.76 -20.30 -0.26
C MET A 1 -16.53 -18.78 -0.36
N HIS A 2 -17.54 -17.90 -0.38
CA HIS A 2 -17.33 -16.46 -0.59
C HIS A 2 -17.08 -15.60 0.68
N GLU A 3 -17.28 -16.12 1.90
CA GLU A 3 -17.19 -15.29 3.13
C GLU A 3 -15.76 -15.06 3.63
N ALA A 4 -14.82 -15.97 3.37
CA ALA A 4 -13.43 -15.86 3.86
C ALA A 4 -12.66 -14.70 3.20
N GLU A 5 -12.96 -14.40 1.93
CA GLU A 5 -12.24 -13.39 1.14
C GLU A 5 -12.56 -11.96 1.58
N ILE A 6 -13.79 -11.71 2.03
CA ILE A 6 -14.25 -10.40 2.52
C ILE A 6 -13.57 -10.04 3.84
N ILE A 7 -13.34 -11.03 4.72
CA ILE A 7 -12.74 -10.82 6.04
C ILE A 7 -11.24 -10.49 5.93
N GLU A 8 -10.51 -11.15 5.02
CA GLU A 8 -9.07 -10.93 4.82
C GLU A 8 -8.77 -9.51 4.26
N LYS A 9 -9.62 -9.01 3.36
CA LYS A 9 -9.45 -7.70 2.73
C LYS A 9 -9.64 -6.56 3.72
N ASP A 10 -10.68 -6.63 4.55
CA ASP A 10 -10.96 -5.61 5.57
C ASP A 10 -9.86 -5.58 6.65
N LYS A 11 -9.34 -6.77 7.03
CA LYS A 11 -8.22 -6.89 7.98
C LYS A 11 -6.94 -6.25 7.44
N SER A 12 -6.63 -6.50 6.17
CA SER A 12 -5.45 -5.95 5.50
C SER A 12 -5.52 -4.41 5.40
N ASN A 13 -6.71 -3.87 5.11
CA ASN A 13 -6.94 -2.42 5.08
C ASN A 13 -6.75 -1.77 6.47
N ARG A 14 -7.20 -2.45 7.54
CA ARG A 14 -7.01 -1.98 8.93
C ARG A 14 -5.58 -2.10 9.45
N MET A 15 -4.73 -2.93 8.84
CA MET A 15 -3.32 -3.09 9.25
C MET A 15 -2.42 -1.93 8.80
N LEU A 16 -2.80 -1.25 7.71
CA LEU A 16 -2.04 -0.10 7.21
C LEU A 16 -2.44 1.17 7.96
N SER A 17 -1.43 2.01 8.24
CA SER A 17 -1.69 3.38 8.67
C SER A 17 -2.31 4.19 7.53
N LYS A 18 -3.00 5.29 7.87
CA LYS A 18 -3.55 6.23 6.88
C LYS A 18 -2.50 6.62 5.82
N ARG A 19 -1.27 6.90 6.27
CA ARG A 19 -0.19 7.32 5.39
C ARG A 19 0.26 6.23 4.42
N GLU A 20 0.35 5.00 4.91
CA GLU A 20 0.69 3.85 4.07
C GLU A 20 -0.40 3.57 3.04
N MET A 21 -1.67 3.75 3.42
CA MET A 21 -2.81 3.63 2.50
C MET A 21 -2.79 4.71 1.40
N GLU A 22 -2.53 5.97 1.77
CA GLU A 22 -2.36 7.08 0.79
C GLU A 22 -1.27 6.76 -0.23
N ILE A 23 -0.09 6.32 0.26
CA ILE A 23 1.03 5.94 -0.61
C ILE A 23 0.62 4.83 -1.57
N LEU A 24 -0.05 3.77 -1.08
CA LEU A 24 -0.46 2.68 -1.95
C LEU A 24 -1.51 3.09 -2.98
N GLN A 25 -2.45 3.96 -2.60
CA GLN A 25 -3.45 4.51 -3.51
C GLN A 25 -2.81 5.34 -4.61
N SER A 26 -1.84 6.20 -4.29
CA SER A 26 -1.15 6.99 -5.30
C SER A 26 -0.33 6.10 -6.24
N ILE A 27 0.33 5.05 -5.73
CA ILE A 27 1.02 4.08 -6.60
C ILE A 27 0.04 3.31 -7.48
N LYS A 28 -1.14 2.91 -6.97
CA LYS A 28 -2.20 2.27 -7.76
C LYS A 28 -2.66 3.15 -8.92
N LYS A 29 -2.75 4.47 -8.71
CA LYS A 29 -3.10 5.45 -9.76
C LYS A 29 -2.02 5.60 -10.83
N GLY A 30 -0.84 5.01 -10.65
CA GLY A 30 0.27 5.06 -11.61
C GLY A 30 1.34 6.11 -11.28
N TYR A 31 1.24 6.80 -10.14
CA TYR A 31 2.24 7.79 -9.76
C TYR A 31 3.60 7.15 -9.46
N LEU A 32 4.66 7.83 -9.88
CA LEU A 32 6.03 7.50 -9.55
C LEU A 32 6.34 7.86 -8.09
N TYR A 33 7.31 7.18 -7.49
CA TYR A 33 7.69 7.44 -6.08
C TYR A 33 8.12 8.89 -5.80
N LYS A 34 8.66 9.59 -6.80
CA LYS A 34 8.97 11.02 -6.69
C LYS A 34 7.70 11.86 -6.61
N GLU A 35 6.70 11.58 -7.46
CA GLU A 35 5.43 12.28 -7.48
C GLU A 35 4.62 12.03 -6.21
N VAL A 36 4.58 10.78 -5.74
CA VAL A 36 3.98 10.44 -4.43
C VAL A 36 4.68 11.20 -3.31
N GLY A 37 6.01 11.29 -3.35
CA GLY A 37 6.76 12.08 -2.39
C GLY A 37 6.37 13.56 -2.41
N THR A 38 6.29 14.16 -3.60
CA THR A 38 5.86 15.55 -3.78
C THR A 38 4.43 15.79 -3.28
N GLU A 39 3.47 14.97 -3.68
CA GLU A 39 2.05 15.06 -3.27
C GLU A 39 1.90 14.96 -1.75
N LEU A 40 2.70 14.10 -1.13
CA LEU A 40 2.66 13.85 0.29
C LEU A 40 3.66 14.70 1.08
N HIS A 41 4.40 15.63 0.47
CA HIS A 41 5.42 16.45 1.15
C HIS A 41 6.47 15.61 1.91
N ILE A 42 6.93 14.49 1.34
CA ILE A 42 7.99 13.61 1.88
C ILE A 42 8.99 13.22 0.78
N SER A 43 10.20 12.83 1.15
CA SER A 43 11.19 12.36 0.18
C SER A 43 10.78 11.03 -0.46
N SER A 44 11.20 10.79 -1.72
CA SER A 44 10.99 9.48 -2.38
C SER A 44 11.64 8.31 -1.63
N GLU A 45 12.69 8.57 -0.85
CA GLU A 45 13.28 7.58 0.06
C GLU A 45 12.34 7.22 1.23
N THR A 46 11.66 8.22 1.79
CA THR A 46 10.62 8.02 2.81
C THR A 46 9.46 7.21 2.24
N VAL A 47 9.06 7.47 0.99
CA VAL A 47 8.06 6.63 0.28
C VAL A 47 8.52 5.18 0.18
N LYS A 48 9.78 4.92 -0.20
CA LYS A 48 10.36 3.56 -0.23
C LYS A 48 10.36 2.90 1.16
N LYS A 49 10.66 3.67 2.21
CA LYS A 49 10.61 3.18 3.61
C LYS A 49 9.19 2.77 4.00
N HIS A 50 8.19 3.59 3.69
CA HIS A 50 6.79 3.23 3.91
C HIS A 50 6.39 1.99 3.12
N LEU A 51 6.80 1.87 1.85
CA LEU A 51 6.54 0.66 1.04
C LEU A 51 7.12 -0.60 1.68
N ARG A 52 8.33 -0.52 2.23
CA ARG A 52 8.92 -1.66 2.95
C ARG A 52 8.09 -2.06 4.18
N ASN A 53 7.58 -1.09 4.93
CA ASN A 53 6.71 -1.37 6.07
C ASN A 53 5.36 -1.98 5.63
N ILE A 54 4.77 -1.46 4.55
CA ILE A 54 3.57 -2.02 3.93
C ILE A 54 3.80 -3.48 3.55
N TYR A 55 4.90 -3.78 2.88
CA TYR A 55 5.22 -5.15 2.44
C TYR A 55 5.29 -6.12 3.62
N ASN A 56 5.93 -5.69 4.71
CA ASN A 56 5.99 -6.47 5.95
C ASN A 56 4.61 -6.65 6.59
N LYS A 57 3.79 -5.59 6.64
CA LYS A 57 2.44 -5.62 7.24
C LYS A 57 1.47 -6.49 6.46
N LEU A 58 1.56 -6.47 5.14
CA LEU A 58 0.70 -7.25 4.25
C LEU A 58 1.26 -8.65 3.95
N SER A 59 2.48 -8.97 4.42
CA SER A 59 3.21 -10.19 4.07
C SER A 59 3.33 -10.42 2.55
N VAL A 60 3.72 -9.36 1.82
CA VAL A 60 3.91 -9.38 0.35
C VAL A 60 5.34 -8.95 0.00
N ARG A 61 5.80 -9.19 -1.24
CA ARG A 61 7.19 -8.92 -1.63
C ARG A 61 7.34 -7.73 -2.58
N ASN A 62 6.27 -7.31 -3.24
CA ASN A 62 6.35 -6.20 -4.19
C ASN A 62 5.07 -5.34 -4.23
N LYS A 63 5.16 -4.20 -4.93
CA LYS A 63 4.05 -3.26 -5.08
C LYS A 63 2.82 -3.88 -5.75
N THR A 64 3.01 -4.77 -6.71
CA THR A 64 1.91 -5.39 -7.47
C THR A 64 1.12 -6.33 -6.57
N GLU A 65 1.79 -7.16 -5.77
CA GLU A 65 1.14 -7.99 -4.75
C GLU A 65 0.42 -7.15 -3.70
N ALA A 66 1.04 -6.06 -3.23
CA ALA A 66 0.40 -5.15 -2.28
C ALA A 66 -0.88 -4.53 -2.84
N ILE A 67 -0.84 -4.11 -4.12
CA ILE A 67 -1.99 -3.56 -4.84
C ILE A 67 -3.06 -4.62 -5.03
N ASN A 68 -2.72 -5.81 -5.53
CA ASN A 68 -3.69 -6.88 -5.74
C ASN A 68 -4.34 -7.33 -4.43
N LYS A 69 -3.58 -7.41 -3.33
CA LYS A 69 -4.11 -7.83 -2.03
C LYS A 69 -5.17 -6.86 -1.46
N LEU A 70 -5.04 -5.56 -1.76
CA LEU A 70 -5.96 -4.53 -1.23
C LEU A 70 -7.01 -4.06 -2.25
N PHE A 71 -6.70 -4.09 -3.54
CA PHE A 71 -7.49 -3.49 -4.61
C PHE A 71 -7.84 -4.45 -5.75
N GLY A 72 -7.26 -5.65 -5.77
CA GLY A 72 -7.64 -6.74 -6.67
C GLY A 72 -8.91 -7.44 -6.23
#